data_AF-A0AAU9TN00-F1
#
_entry.id   AF-A0AAU9TN00-F1
#
_cell.length_a   1.000
_cell.length_b   1.000
_cell.length_c   1.000
_cell.angle_alpha   90.00
_cell.angle_beta   90.00
_cell.angle_gamma   90.00
#
_symmetry.space_group_name_H-M   'P 1'
#
loop_
_entity.id
_entity.type
_entity.pdbx_description
1 polymer ?
#
loop_
_entity_poly.entity_id
_entity_poly.type
_entity_poly.pdbx_seq_one_letter_code
_entity_poly.pdbx_strand_id
1 'polypeptide(L)'
;MEIAKRISEESVKTILKDHLGLRRVKSRLVPKSLNFLEKQHRVDVCETMLSDYQDIMKRIITGYKSWIYAYDPETDDQSAEYRTKGEPRPKKPRQSKSKIKVMLTVFFDHRGVVHSEFLPTGPTVNKEYYLSVMRHLREAIRKKRPKLWADNSWLLVHHDNAPSHTALILREFFAKNSTNIVPQPPYSPDSAPCDFWLFSKLKRPLRGNRFDSIEDIKRESLRALKAIPEIDFNNCYIQI
;
A
#
# COMPACT_ATOMS: atom_id res chain seq x y z
N MET A 1 -18.30 -35.68 44.24
CA MET A 1 -18.82 -34.36 44.60
C MET A 1 -18.35 -33.38 43.54
N GLU A 2 -19.18 -33.09 42.55
CA GLU A 2 -18.84 -32.17 41.46
C GLU A 2 -19.75 -30.94 41.60
N ILE A 3 -19.24 -29.91 42.28
CA ILE A 3 -19.93 -28.62 42.44
C ILE A 3 -19.36 -27.69 41.37
N ALA A 4 -20.03 -27.58 40.24
CA ALA A 4 -19.83 -26.49 39.29
C ALA A 4 -21.16 -25.75 39.10
N LYS A 5 -21.25 -24.57 39.72
CA LYS A 5 -22.36 -23.62 39.61
C LYS A 5 -22.64 -23.29 38.14
N ARG A 6 -23.87 -23.57 37.72
CA ARG A 6 -24.52 -23.15 36.47
C ARG A 6 -24.72 -21.63 36.47
N ILE A 7 -23.73 -20.86 36.02
CA ILE A 7 -23.94 -19.43 35.71
C ILE A 7 -24.49 -19.36 34.29
N SER A 8 -25.60 -18.64 34.09
CA SER A 8 -26.20 -18.48 32.75
C SER A 8 -25.34 -17.60 31.84
N GLU A 9 -25.41 -17.80 30.53
CA GLU A 9 -24.69 -16.96 29.57
C GLU A 9 -25.09 -15.47 29.68
N GLU A 10 -26.36 -15.17 29.96
CA GLU A 10 -26.80 -13.80 30.24
C GLU A 10 -26.06 -13.21 31.45
N SER A 11 -26.01 -13.93 32.56
CA SER A 11 -25.32 -13.44 33.77
C SER A 11 -23.83 -13.20 33.51
N VAL A 12 -23.16 -14.06 32.73
CA VAL A 12 -21.77 -13.83 32.32
C VAL A 12 -21.66 -12.57 31.44
N LYS A 13 -22.57 -12.35 30.49
CA LYS A 13 -22.55 -11.16 29.62
C LYS A 13 -22.79 -9.87 30.40
N THR A 14 -23.72 -9.86 31.36
CA THR A 14 -24.00 -8.71 32.25
C THR A 14 -22.81 -8.43 33.16
N ILE A 15 -22.19 -9.45 33.76
CA ILE A 15 -20.98 -9.26 34.58
C ILE A 15 -19.85 -8.67 33.74
N LEU A 16 -19.59 -9.23 32.55
CA LEU A 16 -18.52 -8.73 31.69
C LEU A 16 -18.77 -7.28 31.23
N LYS A 17 -19.99 -6.93 30.80
CA LYS A 17 -20.27 -5.60 30.28
C LYS A 17 -20.57 -4.55 31.35
N ASP A 18 -21.49 -4.84 32.26
CA ASP A 18 -22.14 -3.85 33.11
C ASP A 18 -21.44 -3.71 34.47
N HIS A 19 -20.80 -4.79 34.96
CA HIS A 19 -20.04 -4.77 36.22
C HIS A 19 -18.54 -4.57 36.01
N LEU A 20 -17.95 -5.25 35.01
CA LEU A 20 -16.51 -5.18 34.71
C LEU A 20 -16.15 -4.17 33.61
N GLY A 21 -17.14 -3.61 32.89
CA GLY A 21 -16.90 -2.63 31.84
C GLY A 21 -16.17 -3.18 30.60
N LEU A 22 -16.11 -4.51 30.44
CA LEU A 22 -15.35 -5.16 29.38
C LEU A 22 -16.12 -5.18 28.07
N ARG A 23 -15.44 -4.79 26.99
CA ARG A 23 -15.96 -4.88 25.62
C ARG A 23 -15.30 -6.04 24.89
N ARG A 24 -16.11 -6.88 24.27
CA ARG A 24 -15.60 -7.88 23.32
C ARG A 24 -15.09 -7.17 22.06
N VAL A 25 -13.79 -7.23 21.82
CA VAL A 25 -13.14 -6.72 20.60
C VAL A 25 -12.60 -7.87 19.76
N LYS A 26 -12.53 -7.68 18.44
CA LYS A 26 -11.88 -8.63 17.54
C LYS A 26 -10.42 -8.24 17.37
N SER A 27 -9.52 -9.22 17.30
CA SER A 27 -8.11 -8.99 16.98
C SER A 27 -7.97 -8.41 15.57
N ARG A 28 -7.04 -7.47 15.40
CA ARG A 28 -6.67 -6.90 14.10
C ARG A 28 -5.51 -7.70 13.51
N LEU A 29 -5.55 -7.96 12.21
CA LEU A 29 -4.40 -8.51 11.48
C LEU A 29 -3.33 -7.43 11.33
N VAL A 30 -2.10 -7.73 11.76
CA VAL A 30 -0.94 -6.85 11.63
C VAL A 30 0.11 -7.52 10.73
N PRO A 31 0.89 -6.75 9.94
CA PRO A 31 1.88 -7.31 9.02
C PRO A 31 2.95 -8.16 9.70
N LYS A 32 3.39 -7.74 10.89
CA LYS A 32 4.43 -8.41 11.68
C LYS A 32 4.28 -8.05 13.16
N SER A 33 4.68 -8.96 14.05
CA SER A 33 4.93 -8.64 15.45
C SER A 33 6.32 -8.04 15.58
N LEU A 34 6.40 -6.73 15.85
CA LEU A 34 7.66 -5.99 15.94
C LEU A 34 8.30 -6.15 17.32
N ASN A 35 9.63 -6.30 17.35
CA ASN A 35 10.40 -6.26 18.59
C ASN A 35 10.57 -4.80 19.10
N PHE A 36 11.11 -4.64 20.32
CA PHE A 36 11.28 -3.32 20.94
C PHE A 36 12.16 -2.38 20.11
N LEU A 37 13.29 -2.88 19.59
CA LEU A 37 14.22 -2.09 18.78
C LEU A 37 13.61 -1.66 17.45
N GLU A 38 12.86 -2.53 16.78
CA GLU A 38 12.12 -2.20 15.55
C GLU A 38 11.06 -1.12 15.80
N LYS A 39 10.39 -1.15 16.96
CA LYS A 39 9.43 -0.11 17.35
C LYS A 39 10.12 1.22 17.61
N GLN A 40 11.22 1.22 18.38
CA GLN A 40 11.96 2.45 18.67
C GLN A 40 12.51 3.06 17.38
N HIS A 41 13.15 2.25 16.53
CA HIS A 41 13.67 2.73 15.25
C HIS A 41 12.56 3.32 14.35
N ARG A 42 11.35 2.74 14.38
CA ARG A 42 10.20 3.32 13.69
C ARG A 42 9.82 4.69 14.25
N VAL A 43 9.81 4.86 15.57
CA VAL A 43 9.53 6.16 16.21
C VAL A 43 10.59 7.18 15.78
N ASP A 44 11.87 6.85 15.91
CA ASP A 44 12.97 7.76 15.59
C ASP A 44 12.91 8.23 14.12
N VAL A 45 12.63 7.31 13.18
CA VAL A 45 12.49 7.64 11.76
C VAL A 45 11.26 8.50 11.51
N CYS A 46 10.12 8.21 12.16
CA CYS A 46 8.92 9.03 12.03
C CYS A 46 9.12 10.44 12.62
N GLU A 47 9.82 10.58 13.75
CA GLU A 47 10.16 11.88 14.34
C GLU A 47 11.07 12.70 13.41
N THR A 48 12.08 12.05 12.83
CA THR A 48 12.96 12.67 11.83
C THR A 48 12.17 13.09 10.59
N MET A 49 11.26 12.23 10.11
CA MET A 49 10.37 12.56 8.99
C MET A 49 9.50 13.78 9.29
N LEU A 50 8.91 13.83 10.48
CA LEU A 50 8.04 14.92 10.89
C LEU A 50 8.80 16.24 11.03
N SER A 51 10.00 16.22 11.59
CA SER A 51 10.86 17.40 11.73
C SER A 51 11.34 17.92 10.38
N ASP A 52 11.96 17.05 9.59
CA ASP A 52 12.81 17.48 8.47
C ASP A 52 12.04 17.58 7.15
N TYR A 53 10.92 16.86 7.03
CA TYR A 53 10.23 16.69 5.76
C TYR A 53 8.85 17.34 5.68
N GLN A 54 8.26 17.80 6.80
CA GLN A 54 6.90 18.35 6.84
C GLN A 54 6.67 19.47 5.82
N ASP A 55 7.62 20.40 5.69
CA ASP A 55 7.51 21.52 4.74
C ASP A 55 7.85 21.15 3.29
N ILE A 56 8.50 20.01 3.08
CA ILE A 56 8.97 19.54 1.76
C ILE A 56 8.24 18.28 1.28
N MET A 57 7.19 17.83 1.97
CA MET A 57 6.36 16.67 1.61
C MET A 57 5.89 16.72 0.15
N LYS A 58 5.56 17.91 -0.36
CA LYS A 58 5.11 18.10 -1.75
C LYS A 58 6.19 17.79 -2.80
N ARG A 59 7.46 17.74 -2.40
CA ARG A 59 8.61 17.38 -3.26
C ARG A 59 8.92 15.89 -3.25
N ILE A 60 8.28 15.14 -2.36
CA ILE A 60 8.50 13.70 -2.21
C ILE A 60 7.75 12.95 -3.30
N ILE A 61 8.49 12.07 -3.97
CA ILE A 61 7.99 11.06 -4.89
C ILE A 61 8.09 9.71 -4.17
N THR A 62 6.99 8.98 -4.14
CA THR A 62 6.91 7.63 -3.56
C THR A 62 6.41 6.64 -4.60
N GLY A 63 6.72 5.36 -4.47
CA GLY A 63 6.34 4.35 -5.44
C GLY A 63 6.46 2.88 -5.06
N TYR A 64 5.29 2.23 -5.01
CA TYR A 64 5.03 0.84 -4.66
C TYR A 64 5.37 -0.17 -5.77
N LYS A 65 5.49 -1.46 -5.45
CA LYS A 65 5.19 -2.56 -6.38
C LYS A 65 4.02 -3.37 -5.84
N SER A 66 3.08 -3.72 -6.72
CA SER A 66 1.95 -4.57 -6.32
C SER A 66 1.51 -5.54 -7.41
N TRP A 67 1.06 -6.71 -6.98
CA TRP A 67 0.43 -7.69 -7.86
C TRP A 67 -1.02 -7.31 -8.15
N ILE A 68 -1.36 -7.29 -9.43
CA ILE A 68 -2.73 -7.16 -9.95
C ILE A 68 -3.10 -8.50 -10.58
N TYR A 69 -4.23 -9.05 -10.19
CA TYR A 69 -4.68 -10.37 -10.58
C TYR A 69 -5.72 -10.27 -11.69
N ALA A 70 -5.76 -11.25 -12.58
CA ALA A 70 -6.84 -11.39 -13.58
C ALA A 70 -8.22 -11.55 -12.91
N TYR A 71 -8.23 -12.09 -11.69
CA TYR A 71 -9.39 -12.11 -10.83
C TYR A 71 -8.95 -11.90 -9.38
N ASP A 72 -9.43 -10.84 -8.74
CA ASP A 72 -9.35 -10.60 -7.30
C ASP A 72 -10.79 -10.57 -6.75
N PRO A 73 -11.15 -11.48 -5.82
CA PRO A 73 -12.49 -11.46 -5.23
C PRO A 73 -12.79 -10.12 -4.56
N GLU A 74 -14.06 -9.71 -4.61
CA GLU A 74 -14.54 -8.57 -3.83
C GLU A 74 -14.30 -8.79 -2.33
N THR A 75 -14.04 -7.70 -1.61
CA THR A 75 -13.97 -7.74 -0.15
C THR A 75 -15.35 -7.88 0.46
N ASP A 76 -15.42 -8.32 1.72
CA ASP A 76 -16.67 -8.41 2.49
C ASP A 76 -17.46 -7.09 2.43
N ASP A 77 -16.78 -5.95 2.61
CA ASP A 77 -17.36 -4.61 2.52
C ASP A 77 -17.91 -4.26 1.13
N GLN A 78 -17.32 -4.80 0.05
CA GLN A 78 -17.79 -4.56 -1.32
C GLN A 78 -19.02 -5.41 -1.63
N SER A 79 -19.11 -6.60 -1.03
CA SER A 79 -20.26 -7.49 -1.17
C SER A 79 -21.38 -7.23 -0.16
N ALA A 80 -21.28 -6.18 0.66
CA ALA A 80 -22.28 -5.85 1.66
C ALA A 80 -23.53 -5.28 1.00
N GLU A 81 -24.70 -5.83 1.34
CA GLU A 81 -26.00 -5.43 0.81
C GLU A 81 -26.99 -5.14 1.94
N TYR A 82 -27.87 -4.15 1.72
CA TYR A 82 -28.98 -3.85 2.62
C TYR A 82 -30.11 -4.86 2.39
N ARG A 83 -30.65 -5.42 3.47
CA ARG A 83 -31.72 -6.42 3.45
C ARG A 83 -32.79 -6.08 4.49
N THR A 84 -33.99 -6.60 4.29
CA THR A 84 -35.10 -6.41 5.24
C THR A 84 -34.94 -7.30 6.48
N LYS A 85 -35.60 -6.92 7.57
CA LYS A 85 -35.48 -7.62 8.86
C LYS A 85 -36.10 -9.02 8.75
N GLY A 86 -35.26 -10.06 8.81
CA GLY A 86 -35.68 -11.47 8.75
C GLY A 86 -35.23 -12.21 7.49
N GLU A 87 -34.72 -11.50 6.48
CA GLU A 87 -34.15 -12.15 5.30
C GLU A 87 -32.84 -12.88 5.62
N PRO A 88 -32.60 -14.06 5.01
CA PRO A 88 -31.38 -14.80 5.21
C PRO A 88 -30.18 -14.03 4.66
N ARG A 89 -29.02 -14.18 5.30
CA ARG A 89 -27.78 -13.57 4.80
C ARG A 89 -27.41 -14.18 3.44
N PRO A 90 -27.00 -13.35 2.46
CA PRO A 90 -26.51 -13.85 1.19
C PRO A 90 -25.33 -14.79 1.41
N LYS A 91 -25.36 -15.94 0.73
CA LYS A 91 -24.26 -16.90 0.72
C LYS A 91 -23.41 -16.64 -0.51
N LYS A 92 -22.19 -16.17 -0.30
CA LYS A 92 -21.19 -16.05 -1.36
C LYS A 92 -20.19 -17.20 -1.26
N PRO A 93 -20.00 -18.00 -2.33
CA PRO A 93 -18.98 -19.04 -2.31
C PRO A 93 -17.59 -18.41 -2.18
N ARG A 94 -16.73 -19.01 -1.35
CA ARG A 94 -15.34 -18.57 -1.21
C ARG A 94 -14.62 -18.80 -2.53
N GLN A 95 -14.07 -17.73 -3.10
CA GLN A 95 -13.31 -17.80 -4.34
C GLN A 95 -11.83 -17.47 -4.08
N SER A 96 -10.96 -18.11 -4.85
CA SER A 96 -9.52 -17.83 -4.83
C SER A 96 -9.15 -16.79 -5.89
N LYS A 97 -8.01 -16.14 -5.67
CA LYS A 97 -7.42 -15.23 -6.66
C LYS A 97 -6.93 -16.03 -7.88
N SER A 98 -6.95 -15.40 -9.05
CA SER A 98 -6.41 -16.03 -10.26
C SER A 98 -4.89 -16.28 -10.13
N LYS A 99 -4.41 -17.30 -10.85
CA LYS A 99 -2.96 -17.54 -11.01
C LYS A 99 -2.33 -16.52 -11.95
N ILE A 100 -3.10 -16.00 -12.92
CA ILE A 100 -2.66 -14.97 -13.85
C ILE A 100 -2.59 -13.64 -13.09
N LYS A 101 -1.39 -13.07 -13.05
CA LYS A 101 -1.10 -11.82 -12.34
C LYS A 101 0.00 -11.05 -13.05
N VAL A 102 -0.05 -9.72 -12.92
CA VAL A 102 0.94 -8.78 -13.45
C VAL A 102 1.45 -7.94 -12.28
N MET A 103 2.76 -7.71 -12.22
CA MET A 103 3.31 -6.78 -11.23
C MET A 103 3.30 -5.39 -11.83
N LEU A 104 2.68 -4.45 -11.14
CA LEU A 104 2.67 -3.03 -11.46
C LEU A 104 3.61 -2.30 -10.50
N THR A 105 4.52 -1.52 -11.06
CA THR A 105 5.30 -0.52 -10.33
C THR A 105 4.70 0.86 -10.60
N VAL A 106 4.38 1.63 -9.56
CA VAL A 106 3.82 2.99 -9.70
C VAL A 106 4.62 3.94 -8.85
N PHE A 107 4.98 5.09 -9.40
CA PHE A 107 5.52 6.24 -8.69
C PHE A 107 4.58 7.43 -8.83
N PHE A 108 4.31 8.12 -7.73
CA PHE A 108 3.46 9.30 -7.71
C PHE A 108 3.99 10.36 -6.74
N ASP A 109 3.53 11.59 -6.96
CA ASP A 109 3.71 12.72 -6.05
C ASP A 109 2.33 13.28 -5.64
N HIS A 110 2.31 14.34 -4.84
CA HIS A 110 1.08 15.01 -4.42
C HIS A 110 0.17 15.48 -5.58
N ARG A 111 0.70 15.60 -6.80
CA ARG A 111 -0.06 16.01 -8.00
C ARG A 111 -0.58 14.82 -8.81
N GLY A 112 -0.04 13.61 -8.58
CA GLY A 112 -0.49 12.39 -9.24
C GLY A 112 0.64 11.50 -9.77
N VAL A 113 0.28 10.57 -10.65
CA VAL A 113 1.20 9.53 -11.13
C VAL A 113 2.31 10.10 -12.02
N VAL A 114 3.55 9.95 -11.55
CA VAL A 114 4.78 10.36 -12.26
C VAL A 114 5.19 9.28 -13.25
N HIS A 115 5.29 8.03 -12.80
CA HIS A 115 5.69 6.91 -13.65
C HIS A 115 4.91 5.65 -13.28
N SER A 116 4.59 4.83 -14.26
CA SER A 116 3.95 3.54 -14.01
C SER A 116 4.39 2.56 -15.08
N GLU A 117 4.83 1.39 -14.67
CA GLU A 117 5.27 0.35 -15.60
C GLU A 117 4.93 -1.04 -15.08
N PHE A 118 4.64 -1.95 -16.01
CA PHE A 118 4.37 -3.34 -15.71
C PHE A 118 5.64 -4.15 -15.91
N LEU A 119 5.94 -5.02 -14.94
CA LEU A 119 7.00 -6.01 -15.10
C LEU A 119 6.64 -6.92 -16.28
N PRO A 120 7.54 -7.12 -17.26
CA PRO A 120 7.30 -8.08 -18.34
C PRO A 120 7.11 -9.49 -17.76
N THR A 121 6.29 -10.29 -18.45
CA THR A 121 6.01 -11.68 -18.07
C THR A 121 7.31 -12.49 -18.15
N GLY A 122 7.90 -12.84 -17.00
CA GLY A 122 9.27 -13.41 -16.95
C GLY A 122 9.85 -13.49 -15.52
N PRO A 123 11.19 -13.59 -15.39
CA PRO A 123 11.84 -13.89 -14.10
C PRO A 123 11.68 -12.75 -13.09
N THR A 124 11.88 -13.10 -11.83
CA THR A 124 11.87 -12.26 -10.63
C THR A 124 12.52 -10.88 -10.86
N VAL A 125 12.00 -9.84 -10.21
CA VAL A 125 12.55 -8.47 -10.23
C VAL A 125 14.07 -8.49 -10.05
N ASN A 126 14.78 -8.32 -11.16
CA ASN A 126 16.23 -8.30 -11.17
C ASN A 126 16.75 -6.89 -10.83
N LYS A 127 17.98 -6.79 -10.31
CA LYS A 127 18.63 -5.52 -9.98
C LYS A 127 18.79 -4.62 -11.22
N GLU A 128 19.08 -5.19 -12.39
CA GLU A 128 19.19 -4.47 -13.66
C GLU A 128 17.83 -3.94 -14.13
N TYR A 129 16.75 -4.71 -13.92
CA TYR A 129 15.39 -4.24 -14.22
C TYR A 129 15.03 -3.07 -13.32
N TYR A 130 15.32 -3.15 -12.02
CA TYR A 130 15.04 -2.02 -11.15
C TYR A 130 15.87 -0.77 -11.51
N LEU A 131 17.11 -0.95 -11.94
CA LEU A 131 17.92 0.15 -12.47
C LEU A 131 17.30 0.80 -13.72
N SER A 132 16.74 0.01 -14.65
CA SER A 132 16.05 0.57 -15.82
C SER A 132 14.78 1.33 -15.43
N VAL A 133 14.00 0.81 -14.46
CA VAL A 133 12.85 1.52 -13.88
C VAL A 133 13.27 2.88 -13.31
N MET A 134 14.37 2.93 -12.54
CA MET A 134 14.88 4.18 -11.97
C MET A 134 15.33 5.18 -13.04
N ARG A 135 15.91 4.70 -14.15
CA ARG A 135 16.27 5.55 -15.30
C ARG A 135 15.02 6.14 -15.96
N HIS A 136 14.01 5.31 -16.23
CA HIS A 136 12.74 5.78 -16.80
C HIS A 136 12.01 6.74 -15.85
N LEU A 137 12.03 6.48 -14.54
CA LEU A 137 11.47 7.37 -13.53
C LEU A 137 12.15 8.74 -13.58
N ARG A 138 13.49 8.79 -13.62
CA ARG A 138 14.26 10.05 -13.72
C ARG A 138 13.87 10.85 -14.96
N GLU A 139 13.71 10.20 -16.11
CA GLU A 139 13.23 10.85 -17.32
C GLU A 139 11.77 11.32 -17.22
N ALA A 140 10.90 10.53 -16.59
CA ALA A 140 9.51 10.89 -16.36
C ALA A 140 9.39 12.11 -15.44
N ILE A 141 10.23 12.19 -14.39
CA ILE A 141 10.33 13.37 -13.51
C ILE A 141 10.76 14.59 -14.32
N ARG A 142 11.82 14.47 -15.12
CA ARG A 142 12.30 15.56 -15.99
C ARG A 142 11.20 16.10 -16.92
N LYS A 143 10.38 15.21 -17.50
CA LYS A 143 9.30 15.59 -18.43
C LYS A 143 8.06 16.14 -17.72
N LYS A 144 7.61 15.50 -16.64
CA LYS A 144 6.33 15.83 -15.97
C LYS A 144 6.47 16.87 -14.86
N ARG A 145 7.67 17.07 -14.32
CA ARG A 145 7.98 17.95 -13.18
C ARG A 145 9.26 18.77 -13.44
N PRO A 146 9.26 19.65 -14.46
CA PRO A 146 10.45 20.42 -14.84
C PRO A 146 10.95 21.35 -13.72
N LYS A 147 10.05 21.91 -12.90
CA LYS A 147 10.43 22.78 -11.77
C LYS A 147 11.27 22.03 -10.72
N LEU A 148 10.79 20.86 -10.27
CA LEU A 148 11.51 20.01 -9.31
C LEU A 148 12.85 19.49 -9.87
N TRP A 149 12.90 19.29 -11.19
CA TRP A 149 14.11 18.87 -11.87
C TRP A 149 15.17 19.97 -11.94
N ALA A 150 14.76 21.19 -12.30
CA ALA A 150 15.68 22.34 -12.41
C ALA A 150 16.34 22.67 -11.07
N ASP A 151 15.58 22.61 -9.98
CA ASP A 151 16.06 22.92 -8.63
C ASP A 151 16.78 21.73 -7.97
N ASN A 152 16.78 20.55 -8.62
CA ASN A 152 17.20 19.25 -8.06
C ASN A 152 16.68 18.99 -6.63
N SER A 153 15.47 19.48 -6.33
CA SER A 153 14.89 19.49 -4.99
C SER A 153 13.91 18.33 -4.74
N TRP A 154 13.77 17.43 -5.72
CA TRP A 154 12.93 16.24 -5.60
C TRP A 154 13.56 15.23 -4.64
N LEU A 155 12.70 14.56 -3.90
CA LEU A 155 13.06 13.55 -2.92
C LEU A 155 12.42 12.23 -3.31
N LEU A 156 13.19 11.14 -3.26
CA LEU A 156 12.66 9.81 -3.49
C LEU A 156 12.55 9.10 -2.15
N VAL A 157 11.33 8.71 -1.76
CA VAL A 157 11.18 7.72 -0.69
C VAL A 157 11.64 6.39 -1.25
N HIS A 158 12.73 5.87 -0.67
CA HIS A 158 13.28 4.57 -1.06
C HIS A 158 12.43 3.46 -0.45
N HIS A 159 12.00 2.55 -1.33
CA HIS A 159 11.10 1.47 -0.98
C HIS A 159 11.88 0.25 -0.55
N ASP A 160 11.46 -0.30 0.58
CA ASP A 160 11.74 -1.63 1.16
C ASP A 160 13.21 -2.11 1.09
N ASN A 161 13.67 -2.70 2.18
CA ASN A 161 15.02 -3.27 2.30
C ASN A 161 15.20 -4.56 1.47
N ALA A 162 14.38 -4.75 0.43
CA ALA A 162 14.49 -5.84 -0.52
C ALA A 162 15.91 -5.87 -1.13
N PRO A 163 16.55 -7.05 -1.24
CA PRO A 163 17.93 -7.16 -1.73
C PRO A 163 18.16 -6.54 -3.11
N SER A 164 17.15 -6.53 -3.97
CA SER A 164 17.22 -5.91 -5.29
C SER A 164 17.20 -4.38 -5.25
N HIS A 165 16.70 -3.76 -4.17
CA HIS A 165 16.63 -2.31 -4.00
C HIS A 165 17.85 -1.74 -3.25
N THR A 166 18.52 -2.58 -2.47
CA THR A 166 19.73 -2.24 -1.69
C THR A 166 21.04 -2.62 -2.41
N ALA A 167 20.94 -3.18 -3.61
CA ALA A 167 22.09 -3.56 -4.42
C ALA A 167 23.06 -2.37 -4.65
N LEU A 168 24.36 -2.67 -4.62
CA LEU A 168 25.44 -1.67 -4.77
C LEU A 168 25.26 -0.79 -6.02
N ILE A 169 24.87 -1.41 -7.13
CA ILE A 169 24.62 -0.73 -8.43
C ILE A 169 23.60 0.41 -8.29
N LEU A 170 22.58 0.25 -7.44
CA LEU A 170 21.58 1.30 -7.22
C LEU A 170 22.11 2.41 -6.32
N ARG A 171 22.87 2.06 -5.28
CA ARG A 171 23.52 3.05 -4.41
C ARG A 171 24.50 3.92 -5.21
N GLU A 172 25.31 3.30 -6.07
CA GLU A 172 26.19 4.00 -7.01
C GLU A 172 25.40 4.86 -8.00
N PHE A 173 24.29 4.34 -8.53
CA PHE A 173 23.42 5.10 -9.42
C PHE A 173 22.83 6.33 -8.73
N PHE A 174 22.35 6.21 -7.49
CA PHE A 174 21.78 7.35 -6.75
C PHE A 174 22.86 8.38 -6.38
N ALA A 175 24.05 7.93 -5.97
CA ALA A 175 25.18 8.80 -5.66
C ALA A 175 25.66 9.57 -6.89
N LYS A 176 25.87 8.88 -8.02
CA LYS A 176 26.28 9.50 -9.30
C LYS A 176 25.30 10.57 -9.79
N ASN A 177 24.03 10.42 -9.44
CA ASN A 177 22.93 11.23 -9.92
C ASN A 177 22.45 12.27 -8.90
N SER A 178 23.14 12.41 -7.76
CA SER A 178 22.80 13.30 -6.64
C SER A 178 21.32 13.21 -6.25
N THR A 179 20.80 11.98 -6.18
CA THR A 179 19.40 11.72 -5.82
C THR A 179 19.26 11.69 -4.31
N ASN A 180 18.43 12.58 -3.78
CA ASN A 180 18.13 12.63 -2.35
C ASN A 180 17.13 11.52 -2.00
N ILE A 181 17.56 10.62 -1.12
CA ILE A 181 16.78 9.48 -0.66
C ILE A 181 16.24 9.76 0.74
N VAL A 182 14.93 9.62 0.92
CA VAL A 182 14.30 9.64 2.23
C VAL A 182 14.37 8.22 2.81
N PRO A 183 14.90 8.04 4.04
CA PRO A 183 14.93 6.74 4.70
C PRO A 183 13.50 6.27 4.98
N GLN A 184 13.22 4.97 4.92
CA GLN A 184 11.95 4.40 5.32
C GLN A 184 12.17 3.34 6.41
N PRO A 185 11.37 3.30 7.48
CA PRO A 185 11.56 2.30 8.50
C PRO A 185 11.17 0.90 7.98
N PRO A 186 11.90 -0.16 8.35
CA PRO A 186 11.62 -1.52 7.92
C PRO A 186 10.24 -1.98 8.39
N TYR A 187 9.59 -2.87 7.62
CA TYR A 187 8.29 -3.47 7.95
C TYR A 187 7.18 -2.45 8.26
N SER A 188 7.18 -1.31 7.55
CA SER A 188 6.24 -0.20 7.82
C SER A 188 5.34 0.12 6.62
N PRO A 189 4.49 -0.83 6.19
CA PRO A 189 3.53 -0.58 5.11
C PRO A 189 2.48 0.48 5.50
N ASP A 190 2.27 0.71 6.79
CA ASP A 190 1.41 1.75 7.32
C ASP A 190 1.95 3.16 7.12
N SER A 191 3.27 3.31 6.97
CA SER A 191 3.92 4.58 6.61
C SER A 191 4.10 4.74 5.09
N ALA A 192 3.71 3.76 4.28
CA ALA A 192 3.90 3.75 2.83
C ALA A 192 2.61 4.19 2.10
N PRO A 193 2.57 5.37 1.45
CA PRO A 193 1.38 5.90 0.77
C PRO A 193 0.81 4.96 -0.30
N CYS A 194 1.69 4.17 -0.89
CA CYS A 194 1.32 3.18 -1.87
C CYS A 194 0.47 2.05 -1.26
N ASP A 195 0.87 1.53 -0.09
CA ASP A 195 0.23 0.39 0.56
C ASP A 195 -1.04 0.77 1.29
N PHE A 196 -1.04 1.86 2.07
CA PHE A 196 -2.21 2.25 2.84
C PHE A 196 -3.30 2.90 1.99
N TRP A 197 -2.94 3.61 0.92
CA TRP A 197 -3.90 4.40 0.14
C TRP A 197 -3.98 3.99 -1.34
N LEU A 198 -2.90 4.10 -2.12
CA LEU A 198 -2.96 3.98 -3.58
C LEU A 198 -3.49 2.60 -4.03
N PHE A 199 -2.95 1.50 -3.50
CA PHE A 199 -3.33 0.18 -3.97
C PHE A 199 -4.76 -0.22 -3.56
N SER A 200 -5.27 0.35 -2.48
CA SER A 200 -6.68 0.16 -2.11
C SER A 200 -7.60 0.84 -3.13
N LYS A 201 -7.30 2.09 -3.50
CA LYS A 201 -8.02 2.87 -4.52
C LYS A 201 -7.93 2.24 -5.90
N LEU A 202 -6.75 1.75 -6.28
CA LEU A 202 -6.51 1.10 -7.58
C LEU A 202 -7.26 -0.23 -7.70
N LYS A 203 -7.21 -1.09 -6.67
CA LYS A 203 -7.75 -2.45 -6.75
C LYS A 203 -9.26 -2.50 -6.54
N ARG A 204 -9.84 -1.50 -5.86
CA ARG A 204 -11.29 -1.44 -5.60
C ARG A 204 -12.15 -1.59 -6.87
N PRO A 205 -11.94 -0.84 -7.96
CA PRO A 205 -12.71 -1.00 -9.21
C PRO A 205 -12.37 -2.27 -10.00
N LEU A 206 -11.21 -2.91 -9.72
CA LEU A 206 -10.78 -4.13 -10.41
C LEU A 206 -11.31 -5.40 -9.76
N ARG A 207 -11.62 -5.35 -8.45
CA ARG A 207 -12.17 -6.49 -7.70
C ARG A 207 -13.56 -6.86 -8.18
N GLY A 208 -13.85 -8.17 -8.20
CA GLY A 208 -15.11 -8.71 -8.72
C GLY A 208 -15.14 -8.89 -10.23
N ASN A 209 -14.31 -8.15 -10.97
CA ASN A 209 -14.18 -8.28 -12.42
C ASN A 209 -13.19 -9.38 -12.80
N ARG A 210 -13.50 -10.14 -13.86
CA ARG A 210 -12.62 -11.14 -14.46
C ARG A 210 -12.05 -10.59 -15.76
N PHE A 211 -10.74 -10.75 -15.92
CA PHE A 211 -10.01 -10.38 -17.12
C PHE A 211 -9.47 -11.65 -17.80
N ASP A 212 -9.70 -11.75 -19.10
CA ASP A 212 -9.28 -12.93 -19.88
C ASP A 212 -7.83 -12.80 -20.38
N SER A 213 -7.34 -11.57 -20.56
CA SER A 213 -5.97 -11.29 -21.03
C SER A 213 -5.15 -10.42 -20.07
N ILE A 214 -3.81 -10.52 -20.19
CA ILE A 214 -2.87 -9.66 -19.46
C ILE A 214 -3.00 -8.20 -19.93
N GLU A 215 -3.29 -7.99 -21.21
CA GLU A 215 -3.49 -6.70 -21.83
C GLU A 215 -4.69 -5.97 -21.24
N ASP A 216 -5.79 -6.69 -20.98
CA ASP A 216 -6.99 -6.13 -20.34
C ASP A 216 -6.68 -5.69 -18.90
N ILE A 217 -5.96 -6.52 -18.14
CA ILE A 217 -5.52 -6.16 -16.79
C ILE A 217 -4.70 -4.87 -16.82
N LYS A 218 -3.73 -4.78 -17.74
CA LYS A 218 -2.87 -3.59 -17.89
C LYS A 218 -3.71 -2.36 -18.24
N ARG A 219 -4.62 -2.48 -19.21
CA ARG A 219 -5.47 -1.39 -19.68
C ARG A 219 -6.38 -0.87 -18.57
N GLU A 220 -7.11 -1.74 -17.89
CA GLU A 220 -8.03 -1.31 -16.83
C GLU A 220 -7.28 -0.79 -15.60
N SER A 221 -6.11 -1.35 -15.28
CA SER A 221 -5.25 -0.80 -14.22
C SER A 221 -4.78 0.61 -14.53
N LEU A 222 -4.34 0.88 -15.76
CA LEU A 222 -3.95 2.23 -16.19
C LEU A 222 -5.15 3.19 -16.22
N ARG A 223 -6.32 2.71 -16.62
CA ARG A 223 -7.57 3.48 -16.59
C ARG A 223 -7.93 3.88 -15.16
N ALA A 224 -7.89 2.92 -14.23
CA ALA A 224 -8.16 3.17 -12.82
C ALA A 224 -7.15 4.15 -12.22
N LEU A 225 -5.86 4.05 -12.55
CA LEU A 225 -4.84 5.04 -12.12
C LEU A 225 -5.13 6.45 -12.64
N LYS A 226 -5.52 6.59 -13.91
CA LYS A 226 -5.85 7.89 -14.52
C LYS A 226 -7.15 8.49 -13.99
N ALA A 227 -8.06 7.67 -13.48
CA ALA A 227 -9.33 8.11 -12.92
C ALA A 227 -9.19 8.72 -11.52
N ILE A 228 -8.05 8.55 -10.84
CA ILE A 228 -7.81 9.14 -9.52
C ILE A 228 -7.59 10.65 -9.69
N PRO A 229 -8.42 11.51 -9.07
CA PRO A 229 -8.28 12.95 -9.20
C PRO A 229 -7.05 13.46 -8.42
N GLU A 230 -6.48 14.58 -8.87
CA GLU A 230 -5.32 15.23 -8.20
C GLU A 230 -5.58 15.54 -6.73
N ILE A 231 -6.83 15.93 -6.39
CA ILE A 231 -7.20 16.23 -5.01
C ILE A 231 -7.05 15.02 -4.08
N ASP A 232 -7.29 13.81 -4.58
CA ASP A 232 -7.14 12.58 -3.79
C ASP A 232 -5.66 12.29 -3.50
N PHE A 233 -4.75 12.60 -4.45
CA PHE A 233 -3.31 12.52 -4.22
C PHE A 233 -2.84 13.55 -3.19
N ASN A 234 -3.31 14.79 -3.28
CA ASN A 234 -2.96 15.83 -2.33
C ASN A 234 -3.44 15.48 -0.91
N ASN A 235 -4.68 14.99 -0.78
CA ASN A 235 -5.24 14.53 0.48
C ASN A 235 -4.43 13.38 1.10
N CYS A 236 -3.90 12.48 0.28
CA CYS A 236 -3.00 11.43 0.77
C CYS A 236 -1.73 12.03 1.41
N TYR A 237 -1.14 13.06 0.80
CA TYR A 237 0.08 13.69 1.31
C TYR A 237 -0.13 14.56 2.56
N ILE A 238 -1.37 14.99 2.83
CA ILE A 238 -1.74 15.67 4.09
C ILE A 238 -1.87 14.68 5.25
N GLN A 239 -2.11 13.40 4.95
CA GLN A 239 -2.27 12.33 5.96
C GLN A 239 -0.95 11.69 6.39
N ILE A 240 0.15 12.03 5.71
CA ILE A 240 1.51 11.57 6.04
C ILE A 240 2.15 12.61 6.95
#